data_AF-A0A8J8G0F8-F1
#
_entry.id   AF-A0A8J8G0F8-F1
#
_cell.length_a   1.000
_cell.length_b   1.000
_cell.length_c   1.000
_cell.angle_alpha   90.00
_cell.angle_beta   90.00
_cell.angle_gamma   90.00
#
_symmetry.space_group_name_H-M   'P 1'
#
loop_
_entity.id
_entity.type
_entity.pdbx_description
1 polymer ?
#
loop_
_entity_poly.entity_id
_entity_poly.type
_entity_poly.pdbx_seq_one_letter_code
_entity_poly.pdbx_strand_id
1 'polypeptide(L)'
;MTHAERISSGIEGLDVLLQGGLIKNSINSIVGSSGTGKTTFALAYVYQGLLEGDHILYLSFEETPSKLMSEAESLGIKIKEIAKNYNDLIHLVESEKIVEFMTNILPALAQKLKYKNVKHTRIILDPLTPILWEFPSEKDQRKVLTKIYHHLSSLGTVLQTIEEPNAFGQTDIGAVETRVPIYLSDSVIHIQNLGLGGKYNRTCKVIKSRRTAHHEGIYPLEFVFGQGISIDTSSVAEIITDSKTNDVRYLELKKKIKEMSKDKDPKKQIIAQIATNLLGGRKRREGKENIELVNVLTDPEILQEVRR
;
A
#
# COMPACT_ATOMS: atom_id res chain seq x y z
N MET A 1 -22.39 1.82 7.22
CA MET A 1 -21.27 0.86 7.09
C MET A 1 -20.03 1.61 7.49
N THR A 2 -19.37 1.22 8.58
CA THR A 2 -18.09 1.81 9.01
C THR A 2 -17.02 1.39 8.01
N HIS A 3 -16.50 2.32 7.22
CA HIS A 3 -15.33 2.04 6.37
C HIS A 3 -14.16 1.63 7.28
N ALA A 4 -13.45 0.57 6.93
CA ALA A 4 -12.24 0.16 7.65
C ALA A 4 -11.19 1.28 7.56
N GLU A 5 -10.54 1.59 8.68
CA GLU A 5 -9.43 2.56 8.73
C GLU A 5 -8.30 2.11 7.80
N ARG A 6 -7.65 3.05 7.11
CA ARG A 6 -6.62 2.77 6.13
C ARG A 6 -5.32 3.52 6.41
N ILE A 7 -4.23 2.93 5.93
CA ILE A 7 -2.88 3.45 5.98
C ILE A 7 -2.40 3.64 4.55
N SER A 8 -1.93 4.84 4.23
CA SER A 8 -1.37 5.11 2.90
C SER A 8 -0.15 4.23 2.67
N SER A 9 -0.06 3.61 1.50
CA SER A 9 1.16 2.90 1.11
C SER A 9 2.33 3.86 0.83
N GLY A 10 2.04 5.13 0.50
CA GLY A 10 3.02 6.09 0.01
C GLY A 10 3.53 5.82 -1.40
N ILE A 11 2.96 4.82 -2.07
CA ILE A 11 3.34 4.45 -3.43
C ILE A 11 2.33 5.08 -4.37
N GLU A 12 2.84 5.94 -5.25
CA GLU A 12 2.02 6.64 -6.22
C GLU A 12 1.20 5.64 -7.06
N GLY A 13 -0.10 5.90 -7.19
CA GLY A 13 -1.05 5.05 -7.89
C GLY A 13 -1.55 3.83 -7.09
N LEU A 14 -0.76 3.25 -6.18
CA LEU A 14 -1.17 2.04 -5.46
C LEU A 14 -2.41 2.26 -4.59
N ASP A 15 -2.44 3.38 -3.87
CA ASP A 15 -3.57 3.67 -2.98
C ASP A 15 -4.87 3.81 -3.77
N VAL A 16 -4.83 4.31 -5.00
CA VAL A 16 -5.98 4.33 -5.92
C VAL A 16 -6.44 2.90 -6.21
N LEU A 17 -5.50 2.02 -6.58
CA LEU A 17 -5.80 0.60 -6.84
C LEU A 17 -6.44 -0.11 -5.64
N LEU A 18 -6.08 0.30 -4.42
CA LEU A 18 -6.53 -0.27 -3.15
C LEU A 18 -7.67 0.51 -2.48
N GLN A 19 -8.33 1.44 -3.18
CA GLN A 19 -9.47 2.22 -2.67
C GLN A 19 -9.11 3.08 -1.43
N GLY A 20 -7.97 3.76 -1.49
CA GLY A 20 -7.44 4.65 -0.44
C GLY A 20 -6.35 4.05 0.44
N GLY A 21 -5.64 3.02 -0.05
CA GLY A 21 -4.50 2.42 0.65
C GLY A 21 -4.80 1.12 1.40
N LEU A 22 -3.84 0.68 2.20
CA LEU A 22 -3.88 -0.61 2.91
C LEU A 22 -4.84 -0.54 4.09
N ILE A 23 -5.57 -1.62 4.37
CA ILE A 23 -6.41 -1.67 5.57
C ILE A 23 -5.50 -1.67 6.81
N LYS A 24 -5.83 -0.87 7.82
CA LYS A 24 -5.07 -0.86 9.07
C LYS A 24 -5.08 -2.23 9.72
N ASN A 25 -3.91 -2.63 10.24
CA ASN A 25 -3.67 -3.92 10.90
C ASN A 25 -3.94 -5.12 9.98
N SER A 26 -3.69 -4.97 8.68
CA SER A 26 -3.78 -6.04 7.70
C SER A 26 -2.42 -6.64 7.35
N ILE A 27 -2.44 -7.84 6.75
CA ILE A 27 -1.27 -8.52 6.19
C ILE A 27 -1.25 -8.35 4.68
N ASN A 28 -0.22 -7.69 4.14
CA ASN A 28 -0.14 -7.35 2.72
C ASN A 28 1.12 -7.94 2.10
N SER A 29 0.95 -8.72 1.04
CA SER A 29 2.04 -9.39 0.34
C SER A 29 2.39 -8.72 -0.97
N ILE A 30 3.68 -8.47 -1.19
CA ILE A 30 4.26 -8.12 -2.48
C ILE A 30 4.94 -9.36 -3.03
N VAL A 31 4.37 -9.93 -4.08
CA VAL A 31 4.86 -11.15 -4.73
C VAL A 31 5.54 -10.78 -6.04
N GLY A 32 6.68 -11.37 -6.32
CA GLY A 32 7.35 -11.19 -7.60
C GLY A 32 8.72 -11.88 -7.66
N SER A 33 9.24 -12.11 -8.86
CA SER A 33 10.56 -12.72 -9.03
C SER A 33 11.70 -11.81 -8.55
N SER A 34 12.93 -12.34 -8.52
CA SER A 34 14.12 -11.51 -8.26
C SER A 34 14.20 -10.28 -9.19
N GLY A 35 14.61 -9.14 -8.66
CA GLY A 35 14.82 -7.90 -9.42
C GLY A 35 13.56 -7.16 -9.91
N THR A 36 12.36 -7.57 -9.49
CA THR A 36 11.10 -6.88 -9.84
C THR A 36 10.85 -5.59 -9.05
N GLY A 37 11.54 -5.38 -7.92
CA GLY A 37 11.43 -4.17 -7.10
C GLY A 37 10.78 -4.36 -5.73
N LYS A 38 10.71 -5.59 -5.20
CA LYS A 38 10.07 -5.89 -3.91
C LYS A 38 10.68 -5.10 -2.74
N THR A 39 12.00 -5.11 -2.60
CA THR A 39 12.71 -4.35 -1.55
C THR A 39 12.54 -2.85 -1.75
N THR A 40 12.62 -2.35 -2.98
CA THR A 40 12.31 -0.95 -3.31
C THR A 40 10.90 -0.54 -2.87
N PHE A 41 9.91 -1.42 -3.06
CA PHE A 41 8.53 -1.22 -2.60
C PHE A 41 8.46 -1.12 -1.08
N ALA A 42 9.15 -2.02 -0.37
CA ALA A 42 9.23 -2.00 1.08
C ALA A 42 9.89 -0.71 1.61
N LEU A 43 10.98 -0.27 0.97
CA LEU A 43 11.67 0.98 1.33
C LEU A 43 10.81 2.23 1.08
N ALA A 44 10.02 2.27 0.00
CA ALA A 44 9.06 3.34 -0.24
C ALA A 44 7.98 3.39 0.86
N TYR A 45 7.46 2.23 1.27
CA TYR A 45 6.48 2.12 2.35
C TYR A 45 7.05 2.56 3.72
N VAL A 46 8.32 2.24 3.99
CA VAL A 46 9.07 2.73 5.17
C VAL A 46 9.20 4.24 5.13
N TYR A 47 9.64 4.79 4.00
CA TYR A 47 9.87 6.22 3.85
C TYR A 47 8.58 7.02 4.09
N GLN A 48 7.45 6.56 3.54
CA GLN A 48 6.15 7.16 3.81
C GLN A 48 5.78 7.13 5.28
N GLY A 49 5.99 6.01 5.97
CA GLY A 49 5.71 5.92 7.40
C GLY A 49 6.53 6.91 8.22
N LEU A 50 7.81 7.07 7.88
CA LEU A 50 8.67 8.06 8.54
C LEU A 50 8.18 9.49 8.33
N LEU A 51 7.68 9.82 7.12
CA LEU A 51 7.08 11.13 6.84
C LEU A 51 5.78 11.36 7.63
N GLU A 52 5.02 10.30 7.89
CA GLU A 52 3.75 10.36 8.64
C GLU A 52 3.94 10.30 10.17
N GLY A 53 5.17 10.12 10.65
CA GLY A 53 5.47 9.93 12.09
C GLY A 53 5.08 8.55 12.62
N ASP A 54 4.93 7.56 11.75
CA ASP A 54 4.69 6.17 12.12
C ASP A 54 5.96 5.52 12.67
N HIS A 55 5.77 4.52 13.52
CA HIS A 55 6.85 3.63 13.91
C HIS A 55 7.16 2.63 12.80
N ILE A 56 8.43 2.40 12.51
CA ILE A 56 8.88 1.39 11.56
C ILE A 56 9.52 0.22 12.29
N LEU A 57 9.07 -1.00 11.98
CA LEU A 57 9.73 -2.24 12.37
C LEU A 57 10.05 -3.04 11.10
N TYR A 58 11.31 -3.03 10.68
CA TYR A 58 11.76 -3.76 9.50
C TYR A 58 12.56 -4.99 9.94
N LEU A 59 12.03 -6.17 9.61
CA LEU A 59 12.70 -7.44 9.82
C LEU A 59 13.27 -7.91 8.49
N SER A 60 14.59 -7.78 8.36
CA SER A 60 15.34 -8.25 7.20
C SER A 60 15.89 -9.64 7.47
N PHE A 61 15.78 -10.54 6.50
CA PHE A 61 16.28 -11.92 6.63
C PHE A 61 17.52 -12.20 5.77
N GLU A 62 17.85 -11.31 4.85
CA GLU A 62 18.95 -11.50 3.89
C GLU A 62 19.91 -10.32 3.91
N GLU A 63 19.39 -9.08 3.95
CA GLU A 63 20.20 -7.88 3.75
C GLU A 63 20.48 -7.11 5.04
N THR A 64 21.70 -6.63 5.19
CA THR A 64 22.10 -5.84 6.36
C THR A 64 21.44 -4.46 6.33
N PRO A 65 21.23 -3.80 7.50
CA PRO A 65 20.73 -2.42 7.54
C PRO A 65 21.54 -1.45 6.68
N SER A 66 22.87 -1.59 6.67
CA SER A 66 23.75 -0.75 5.85
C SER A 66 23.51 -0.88 4.35
N LYS A 67 23.28 -2.10 3.86
CA LYS A 67 22.99 -2.35 2.44
C LYS A 67 21.62 -1.83 2.04
N LEU A 68 20.58 -2.08 2.85
CA LEU A 68 19.23 -1.54 2.62
C LEU A 68 19.23 0.00 2.56
N MET A 69 20.02 0.64 3.43
CA MET A 69 20.17 2.09 3.39
C MET A 69 20.96 2.57 2.17
N SER A 70 21.97 1.84 1.73
CA SER A 70 22.67 2.14 0.47
C SER A 70 21.76 2.01 -0.75
N GLU A 71 20.88 1.01 -0.78
CA GLU A 71 19.88 0.83 -1.83
C GLU A 71 18.90 2.02 -1.83
N ALA A 72 18.35 2.37 -0.67
CA ALA A 72 17.48 3.53 -0.52
C ALA A 72 18.13 4.82 -1.05
N GLU A 73 19.39 5.08 -0.68
CA GLU A 73 20.15 6.24 -1.16
C GLU A 73 20.37 6.23 -2.67
N SER A 74 20.67 5.07 -3.27
CA SER A 74 20.85 4.93 -4.72
C SER A 74 19.57 5.25 -5.50
N LEU A 75 18.41 5.05 -4.86
CA LEU A 75 17.09 5.37 -5.39
C LEU A 75 16.62 6.79 -5.01
N GLY A 76 17.45 7.56 -4.29
CA GLY A 76 17.12 8.91 -3.82
C GLY A 76 16.18 8.96 -2.62
N ILE A 77 15.84 7.82 -2.02
CA ILE A 77 14.94 7.71 -0.86
C ILE A 77 15.72 8.09 0.41
N LYS A 78 15.34 9.22 1.01
CA LYS A 78 16.09 9.88 2.09
C LYS A 78 15.75 9.36 3.49
N ILE A 79 15.79 8.04 3.70
CA ILE A 79 15.49 7.43 5.01
C ILE A 79 16.47 7.92 6.09
N LYS A 80 17.78 7.98 5.80
CA LYS A 80 18.80 8.41 6.79
C LYS A 80 18.65 9.86 7.25
N GLU A 81 18.04 10.73 6.43
CA GLU A 81 17.80 12.14 6.80
C GLU A 81 16.74 12.26 7.89
N ILE A 82 15.76 11.36 7.91
CA ILE A 82 14.67 11.34 8.89
C ILE A 82 15.04 10.45 10.08
N ALA A 83 15.61 9.26 9.82
CA ALA A 83 15.95 8.25 10.80
C ALA A 83 17.46 8.10 10.95
N LYS A 84 18.09 9.02 11.69
CA LYS A 84 19.55 9.03 11.90
C LYS A 84 20.08 7.73 12.52
N ASN A 85 19.30 7.07 13.38
CA ASN A 85 19.63 5.75 13.93
C ASN A 85 18.75 4.66 13.31
N TYR A 86 18.98 4.33 12.04
CA TYR A 86 18.21 3.32 11.32
C TYR A 86 18.37 1.89 11.89
N ASN A 87 19.36 1.64 12.75
CA ASN A 87 19.52 0.37 13.46
C ASN A 87 18.41 0.13 14.51
N ASP A 88 17.71 1.19 14.94
CA ASP A 88 16.52 1.06 15.79
C ASP A 88 15.27 0.67 14.98
N LEU A 89 15.32 0.81 13.65
CA LEU A 89 14.21 0.52 12.75
C LEU A 89 14.37 -0.83 12.04
N ILE A 90 15.60 -1.17 11.66
CA ILE A 90 15.93 -2.33 10.84
C ILE A 90 16.70 -3.35 11.66
N HIS A 91 16.12 -4.54 11.81
CA HIS A 91 16.71 -5.67 12.49
C HIS A 91 16.99 -6.76 11.47
N LEU A 92 18.27 -7.15 11.35
CA LEU A 92 18.65 -8.37 10.67
C LEU A 92 18.33 -9.55 11.59
N VAL A 93 17.50 -10.48 11.13
CA VAL A 93 17.03 -11.63 11.89
C VAL A 93 17.36 -12.88 11.10
N GLU A 94 18.05 -13.83 11.73
CA GLU A 94 18.26 -15.16 11.15
C GLU A 94 16.92 -15.90 11.08
N SER A 95 16.59 -16.51 9.93
CA SER A 95 15.30 -17.18 9.68
C SER A 95 14.96 -18.22 10.74
N GLU A 96 15.93 -19.05 11.12
CA GLU A 96 15.80 -20.08 12.16
C GLU A 96 15.41 -19.53 13.54
N LYS A 97 15.72 -18.25 13.82
CA LYS A 97 15.42 -17.58 15.10
C LYS A 97 14.09 -16.84 15.10
N ILE A 98 13.28 -16.92 14.04
CA ILE A 98 12.02 -16.16 13.95
C ILE A 98 11.07 -16.48 15.10
N VAL A 99 10.97 -17.75 15.52
CA VAL A 99 10.09 -18.15 16.62
C VAL A 99 10.57 -17.52 17.93
N GLU A 100 11.87 -17.56 18.20
CA GLU A 100 12.47 -16.94 19.38
C GLU A 100 12.29 -15.42 19.38
N PHE A 101 12.52 -14.78 18.23
CA PHE A 101 12.30 -13.35 18.04
C PHE A 101 10.85 -12.97 18.39
N MET A 102 9.88 -13.74 17.90
CA MET A 102 8.46 -13.51 18.14
C MET A 102 8.07 -13.72 19.61
N THR A 103 8.66 -14.68 20.32
CA THR A 103 8.31 -14.96 21.73
C THR A 103 9.01 -14.05 22.72
N ASN A 104 10.26 -13.66 22.45
CA ASN A 104 11.12 -13.02 23.44
C ASN A 104 11.37 -11.54 23.13
N ILE A 105 11.55 -11.20 21.85
CA ILE A 105 12.01 -9.87 21.43
C ILE A 105 10.83 -8.98 21.05
N LEU A 106 9.91 -9.51 20.25
CA LEU A 106 8.75 -8.76 19.77
C LEU A 106 7.87 -8.21 20.90
N PRO A 107 7.59 -8.93 22.01
CA PRO A 107 6.80 -8.37 23.11
C PRO A 107 7.48 -7.17 23.78
N ALA A 108 8.81 -7.19 23.91
CA ALA A 108 9.57 -6.07 24.46
C ALA A 108 9.55 -4.85 23.51
N LEU A 109 9.67 -5.08 22.19
CA LEU A 109 9.50 -4.03 21.19
C LEU A 109 8.08 -3.45 21.27
N ALA A 110 7.05 -4.29 21.25
CA ALA A 110 5.65 -3.89 21.36
C ALA A 110 5.37 -3.03 22.60
N GLN A 111 5.96 -3.37 23.76
CA GLN A 111 5.85 -2.53 24.95
C GLN A 111 6.47 -1.15 24.73
N LYS A 112 7.68 -1.06 24.15
CA LYS A 112 8.30 0.23 23.83
C LYS A 112 7.43 1.09 22.90
N LEU A 113 6.73 0.49 21.95
CA LEU A 113 5.80 1.20 21.05
C LEU A 113 4.66 1.86 21.81
N LYS A 114 4.05 1.13 22.77
CA LYS A 114 2.94 1.66 23.57
C LYS A 114 3.31 2.91 24.36
N TYR A 115 4.57 3.02 24.82
CA TYR A 115 5.02 4.16 25.62
C TYR A 115 5.43 5.40 24.79
N LYS A 116 5.63 5.27 23.48
CA LYS A 116 6.14 6.35 22.62
C LYS A 116 5.06 7.23 21.96
N ASN A 117 3.76 7.05 22.27
CA ASN A 117 2.65 7.78 21.61
C ASN A 117 2.76 7.79 20.07
N VAL A 118 3.10 6.64 19.48
CA VAL A 118 3.21 6.50 18.02
C VAL A 118 1.84 6.41 17.37
N LYS A 119 1.66 7.10 16.23
CA LYS A 119 0.40 7.17 15.47
C LYS A 119 -0.04 5.78 14.99
N HIS A 120 0.88 5.07 14.34
CA HIS A 120 0.69 3.73 13.82
C HIS A 120 2.04 3.01 13.72
N THR A 121 2.02 1.68 13.56
CA THR A 121 3.23 0.89 13.32
C THR A 121 3.15 0.22 11.95
N ARG A 122 4.18 0.45 11.13
CA ARG A 122 4.40 -0.24 9.86
C ARG A 122 5.44 -1.33 10.07
N ILE A 123 5.08 -2.56 9.75
CA ILE A 123 5.94 -3.73 9.94
C ILE A 123 6.31 -4.28 8.57
N ILE A 124 7.60 -4.52 8.34
CA ILE A 124 8.14 -5.05 7.09
C ILE A 124 8.78 -6.40 7.35
N LEU A 125 8.48 -7.40 6.52
CA LEU A 125 9.18 -8.69 6.44
C LEU A 125 9.79 -8.82 5.05
N ASP A 126 11.11 -8.75 4.92
CA ASP A 126 11.79 -8.72 3.61
C ASP A 126 13.04 -9.62 3.55
N PRO A 127 13.01 -10.71 2.78
CA PRO A 127 11.84 -11.46 2.31
C PRO A 127 11.30 -12.46 3.33
N LEU A 128 10.03 -12.87 3.17
CA LEU A 128 9.44 -13.95 3.94
C LEU A 128 10.00 -15.33 3.54
N THR A 129 10.50 -15.46 2.31
CA THR A 129 10.88 -16.74 1.70
C THR A 129 11.80 -17.60 2.58
N PRO A 130 12.89 -17.07 3.19
CA PRO A 130 13.75 -17.85 4.09
C PRO A 130 13.00 -18.47 5.27
N ILE A 131 12.02 -17.77 5.86
CA ILE A 131 11.20 -18.30 6.94
C ILE A 131 10.37 -19.50 6.46
N LEU A 132 9.87 -19.49 5.23
CA LEU A 132 9.06 -20.58 4.70
C LEU A 132 9.87 -21.86 4.52
N TRP A 133 11.14 -21.73 4.14
CA TRP A 133 12.05 -22.85 3.94
C TRP A 133 12.44 -23.56 5.25
N GLU A 134 12.32 -22.90 6.40
CA GLU A 134 12.49 -23.53 7.71
C GLU A 134 11.39 -24.57 8.03
N PHE A 135 10.26 -24.51 7.31
CA PHE A 135 9.11 -25.39 7.57
C PHE A 135 8.83 -26.28 6.34
N PRO A 136 9.10 -27.60 6.44
CA PRO A 136 9.11 -28.49 5.28
C PRO A 136 7.72 -28.81 4.71
N SER A 137 6.64 -28.51 5.44
CA SER A 137 5.27 -28.80 4.99
C SER A 137 4.40 -27.55 4.95
N GLU A 138 3.50 -27.45 3.96
CA GLU A 138 2.50 -26.36 3.88
C GLU A 138 1.64 -26.27 5.16
N LYS A 139 1.41 -27.41 5.84
CA LYS A 139 0.66 -27.48 7.09
C LYS A 139 1.40 -26.79 8.24
N ASP A 140 2.71 -27.01 8.35
CA ASP A 140 3.52 -26.41 9.39
C ASP A 140 3.78 -24.93 9.10
N GLN A 141 4.05 -24.58 7.84
CA GLN A 141 4.09 -23.19 7.37
C GLN A 141 2.79 -22.45 7.74
N ARG A 142 1.62 -23.03 7.42
CA ARG A 142 0.33 -22.41 7.73
C ARG A 142 0.15 -22.19 9.23
N LYS A 143 0.47 -23.19 10.06
CA LYS A 143 0.36 -23.08 11.53
C LYS A 143 1.23 -21.94 12.07
N VAL A 144 2.48 -21.87 11.63
CA VAL A 144 3.44 -20.87 12.11
C VAL A 144 3.08 -19.48 11.60
N LEU A 145 2.84 -19.32 10.30
CA LEU A 145 2.44 -18.03 9.72
C LEU A 145 1.15 -17.49 10.33
N THR A 146 0.16 -18.34 10.61
CA THR A 146 -1.08 -17.89 11.28
C THR A 146 -0.77 -17.26 12.63
N LYS A 147 0.13 -17.88 13.42
CA LYS A 147 0.56 -17.33 14.71
C LYS A 147 1.36 -16.03 14.53
N ILE A 148 2.29 -16.00 13.58
CA ILE A 148 3.11 -14.81 13.30
C ILE A 148 2.22 -13.64 12.89
N TYR A 149 1.35 -13.84 11.90
CA TYR A 149 0.44 -12.81 11.39
C TYR A 149 -0.49 -12.29 12.47
N HIS A 150 -1.07 -13.17 13.30
CA HIS A 150 -1.92 -12.73 14.40
C HIS A 150 -1.18 -11.79 15.37
N HIS A 151 0.07 -12.11 15.73
CA HIS A 151 0.86 -11.25 16.60
C HIS A 151 1.23 -9.94 15.91
N LEU A 152 1.75 -9.99 14.67
CA LEU A 152 2.18 -8.79 13.97
C LEU A 152 1.02 -7.85 13.63
N SER A 153 -0.13 -8.37 13.18
CA SER A 153 -1.32 -7.55 12.89
C SER A 153 -1.88 -6.90 14.15
N SER A 154 -1.65 -7.46 15.33
CA SER A 154 -2.06 -6.82 16.60
C SER A 154 -1.20 -5.59 16.95
N LEU A 155 -0.02 -5.47 16.33
CA LEU A 155 0.93 -4.38 16.56
C LEU A 155 0.86 -3.31 15.48
N GLY A 156 0.57 -3.69 14.24
CA GLY A 156 0.62 -2.76 13.11
C GLY A 156 0.19 -3.35 11.79
N THR A 157 0.37 -2.58 10.72
CA THR A 157 0.09 -3.03 9.34
C THR A 157 1.33 -3.65 8.74
N VAL A 158 1.21 -4.90 8.31
CA VAL A 158 2.32 -5.71 7.82
C VAL A 158 2.39 -5.61 6.31
N LEU A 159 3.58 -5.34 5.80
CA LEU A 159 3.97 -5.51 4.41
C LEU A 159 5.07 -6.58 4.37
N GLN A 160 4.88 -7.63 3.58
CA GLN A 160 5.89 -8.66 3.40
C GLN A 160 6.21 -8.85 1.93
N THR A 161 7.45 -9.18 1.62
CA THR A 161 7.84 -9.55 0.27
C THR A 161 7.98 -11.07 0.19
N ILE A 162 7.56 -11.61 -0.95
CA ILE A 162 7.65 -13.04 -1.23
C ILE A 162 8.28 -13.17 -2.60
N GLU A 163 9.36 -13.93 -2.66
CA GLU A 163 9.96 -14.29 -3.93
C GLU A 163 9.16 -15.42 -4.57
N GLU A 164 8.76 -15.20 -5.83
CA GLU A 164 8.18 -16.26 -6.64
C GLU A 164 9.28 -16.91 -7.50
N PRO A 165 9.33 -18.25 -7.59
CA PRO A 165 10.22 -18.94 -8.51
C PRO A 165 9.96 -18.49 -9.94
N ASN A 166 11.02 -18.15 -10.66
CA ASN A 166 10.95 -17.84 -12.08
C ASN A 166 11.56 -18.99 -12.88
N ALA A 167 10.71 -19.79 -13.54
CA ALA A 167 11.16 -20.77 -14.51
C ALA A 167 11.03 -20.15 -15.91
N PHE A 168 12.14 -19.66 -16.48
CA PHE A 168 12.23 -19.25 -17.89
C PHE A 168 11.12 -18.30 -18.36
N GLY A 169 10.77 -17.28 -17.55
CA GLY A 169 9.77 -16.27 -17.91
C GLY A 169 8.32 -16.71 -17.69
N GLN A 170 8.08 -17.92 -17.18
CA GLN A 170 6.78 -18.33 -16.65
C GLN A 170 6.77 -18.10 -15.13
N THR A 171 5.97 -17.13 -14.69
CA THR A 171 5.69 -16.88 -13.28
C THR A 171 4.57 -17.82 -12.82
N ASP A 172 4.85 -18.70 -11.85
CA ASP A 172 3.82 -19.51 -11.21
C ASP A 172 3.50 -18.97 -9.82
N ILE A 173 2.55 -18.04 -9.76
CA ILE A 173 2.03 -17.48 -8.51
C ILE A 173 1.38 -18.58 -7.64
N GLY A 174 1.02 -19.73 -8.23
CA GLY A 174 0.47 -20.92 -7.58
C GLY A 174 1.51 -21.95 -7.12
N ALA A 175 2.82 -21.63 -7.28
CA ALA A 175 3.91 -22.43 -6.77
C ALA A 175 3.72 -22.74 -5.28
N VAL A 176 4.21 -23.90 -4.85
CA VAL A 176 4.05 -24.40 -3.48
C VAL A 176 4.56 -23.37 -2.45
N GLU A 177 5.65 -22.68 -2.78
CA GLU A 177 6.32 -21.71 -1.91
C GLU A 177 5.52 -20.43 -1.67
N THR A 178 4.76 -19.94 -2.66
CA THR A 178 3.99 -18.69 -2.56
C THR A 178 2.56 -18.92 -2.04
N ARG A 179 2.06 -20.15 -2.15
CA ARG A 179 0.66 -20.50 -1.93
C ARG A 179 0.15 -20.18 -0.52
N VAL A 180 0.84 -20.67 0.52
CA VAL A 180 0.40 -20.51 1.91
C VAL A 180 0.36 -19.03 2.33
N PRO A 181 1.42 -18.22 2.12
CA PRO A 181 1.39 -16.80 2.41
C PRO A 181 0.29 -16.03 1.68
N ILE A 182 0.08 -16.30 0.38
CA ILE A 182 -0.97 -15.65 -0.44
C ILE A 182 -2.37 -15.91 0.14
N TYR A 183 -2.63 -17.15 0.57
CA TYR A 183 -3.92 -17.49 1.18
C TYR A 183 -4.16 -16.76 2.50
N LEU A 184 -3.13 -16.66 3.33
CA LEU A 184 -3.21 -16.04 4.65
C LEU A 184 -3.20 -14.50 4.60
N SER A 185 -2.71 -13.90 3.53
CA SER A 185 -2.69 -12.44 3.35
C SER A 185 -4.08 -11.84 3.17
N ASP A 186 -4.25 -10.61 3.64
CA ASP A 186 -5.40 -9.76 3.35
C ASP A 186 -5.32 -9.20 1.93
N SER A 187 -4.18 -8.61 1.58
CA SER A 187 -3.93 -8.11 0.23
C SER A 187 -2.74 -8.81 -0.41
N VAL A 188 -2.81 -9.02 -1.72
CA VAL A 188 -1.73 -9.61 -2.52
C VAL A 188 -1.56 -8.73 -3.75
N ILE A 189 -0.39 -8.10 -3.84
CA ILE A 189 0.04 -7.30 -4.98
C ILE A 189 1.17 -8.06 -5.67
N HIS A 190 1.01 -8.29 -6.96
CA HIS A 190 1.98 -8.98 -7.78
C HIS A 190 2.70 -7.98 -8.67
N ILE A 191 4.03 -8.03 -8.64
CA ILE A 191 4.90 -7.22 -9.49
C ILE A 191 5.75 -8.13 -10.37
N GLN A 192 5.80 -7.81 -11.65
CA GLN A 192 6.47 -8.62 -12.66
C GLN A 192 7.36 -7.75 -13.53
N ASN A 193 8.48 -8.31 -13.98
CA ASN A 193 9.31 -7.75 -15.05
C ASN A 193 9.08 -8.61 -16.29
N LEU A 194 8.56 -8.01 -17.36
CA LEU A 194 8.18 -8.73 -18.58
C LEU A 194 9.38 -9.05 -19.47
N GLY A 195 10.54 -8.43 -19.24
CA GLY A 195 11.76 -8.67 -20.02
C GLY A 195 11.68 -8.21 -21.49
N LEU A 196 10.67 -7.43 -21.86
CA LEU A 196 10.43 -6.96 -23.22
C LEU A 196 11.31 -5.77 -23.62
N GLY A 197 11.92 -5.09 -22.64
CA GLY A 197 12.70 -3.87 -22.85
C GLY A 197 11.83 -2.65 -23.16
N GLY A 198 12.34 -1.45 -22.88
CA GLY A 198 11.61 -0.19 -23.11
C GLY A 198 10.77 0.31 -21.92
N LYS A 199 9.97 1.34 -22.18
CA LYS A 199 9.05 1.93 -21.18
C LYS A 199 7.93 0.91 -20.87
N TYR A 200 7.55 0.80 -19.59
CA TYR A 200 6.55 -0.18 -19.10
C TYR A 200 6.98 -1.65 -19.07
N ASN A 201 8.28 -1.92 -18.89
CA ASN A 201 8.80 -3.28 -18.76
C ASN A 201 8.44 -3.97 -17.43
N ARG A 202 7.94 -3.22 -16.45
CA ARG A 202 7.43 -3.77 -15.18
C ARG A 202 5.95 -3.49 -15.03
N THR A 203 5.25 -4.41 -14.39
CA THR A 203 3.81 -4.31 -14.17
C THR A 203 3.46 -4.62 -12.72
N CYS A 204 2.34 -4.06 -12.27
CA CYS A 204 1.74 -4.25 -10.97
C CYS A 204 0.28 -4.69 -11.14
N LYS A 205 -0.16 -5.70 -10.37
CA LYS A 205 -1.54 -6.18 -10.32
C LYS A 205 -1.93 -6.46 -8.88
N VAL A 206 -3.08 -5.92 -8.45
CA VAL A 206 -3.70 -6.36 -7.19
C VAL A 206 -4.47 -7.65 -7.48
N ILE A 207 -3.99 -8.76 -6.93
CA ILE A 207 -4.62 -10.09 -7.07
C ILE A 207 -5.81 -10.22 -6.14
N LYS A 208 -5.67 -9.66 -4.94
CA LYS A 208 -6.61 -9.83 -3.84
C LYS A 208 -6.51 -8.63 -2.91
N SER A 209 -7.66 -8.20 -2.40
CA SER A 209 -7.75 -7.36 -1.21
C SER A 209 -9.00 -7.76 -0.43
N ARG A 210 -8.84 -8.34 0.75
CA ARG A 210 -9.98 -8.75 1.59
C ARG A 210 -10.64 -7.51 2.19
N ARG A 211 -11.95 -7.58 2.42
CA ARG A 211 -12.76 -6.54 3.09
C ARG A 211 -12.90 -5.23 2.29
N THR A 212 -12.36 -5.17 1.06
CA THR A 212 -12.54 -4.03 0.18
C THR A 212 -12.49 -4.45 -1.28
N ALA A 213 -13.10 -3.66 -2.16
CA ALA A 213 -12.87 -3.79 -3.59
C ALA A 213 -11.46 -3.30 -3.93
N HIS A 214 -10.92 -3.75 -5.04
CA HIS A 214 -9.71 -3.18 -5.64
C HIS A 214 -9.90 -3.08 -7.14
N HIS A 215 -9.10 -2.25 -7.79
CA HIS A 215 -9.14 -2.18 -9.24
C HIS A 215 -8.60 -3.48 -9.85
N GLU A 216 -9.35 -3.99 -10.83
CA GLU A 216 -8.98 -5.15 -11.62
C GLU A 216 -8.22 -4.66 -12.85
N GLY A 217 -6.99 -5.15 -13.05
CA GLY A 217 -6.16 -4.75 -14.17
C GLY A 217 -4.68 -5.07 -13.97
N ILE A 218 -3.90 -4.80 -15.01
CA ILE A 218 -2.45 -4.83 -14.98
C ILE A 218 -1.98 -3.41 -15.29
N TYR A 219 -1.20 -2.85 -14.39
CA TYR A 219 -0.79 -1.45 -14.43
C TYR A 219 0.71 -1.35 -14.62
N PRO A 220 1.21 -0.47 -15.48
CA PRO A 220 2.64 -0.27 -15.60
C PRO A 220 3.25 0.26 -14.30
N LEU A 221 4.43 -0.26 -13.97
CA LEU A 221 5.22 0.11 -12.80
C LEU A 221 6.56 0.69 -13.26
N GLU A 222 6.95 1.81 -12.66
CA GLU A 222 8.23 2.48 -12.93
C GLU A 222 9.00 2.77 -11.64
N PHE A 223 10.32 2.82 -11.74
CA PHE A 223 11.16 3.32 -10.65
C PHE A 223 11.38 4.81 -10.80
N VAL A 224 11.10 5.56 -9.75
CA VAL A 224 11.18 7.01 -9.72
C VAL A 224 12.16 7.43 -8.65
N PHE A 225 13.21 8.15 -9.06
CA PHE A 225 14.22 8.66 -8.13
C PHE A 225 13.58 9.58 -7.09
N GLY A 226 13.92 9.38 -5.82
CA GLY A 226 13.34 10.07 -4.67
C GLY A 226 12.09 9.41 -4.09
N GLN A 227 11.37 8.59 -4.88
CA GLN A 227 10.09 7.98 -4.47
C GLN A 227 10.15 6.45 -4.39
N GLY A 228 11.07 5.82 -5.12
CA GLY A 228 11.15 4.37 -5.25
C GLY A 228 10.29 3.88 -6.41
N ILE A 229 8.98 3.69 -6.18
CA ILE A 229 8.04 3.12 -7.16
C ILE A 229 6.87 4.07 -7.45
N SER A 230 6.47 4.12 -8.72
CA SER A 230 5.20 4.72 -9.16
C SER A 230 4.44 3.74 -10.06
N ILE A 231 3.11 3.72 -9.92
CA ILE A 231 2.21 2.87 -10.70
C ILE A 231 1.32 3.76 -11.56
N ASP A 232 1.38 3.57 -12.87
CA ASP A 232 0.56 4.30 -13.82
C ASP A 232 -0.90 3.80 -13.77
N THR A 233 -1.77 4.66 -13.23
CA THR A 233 -3.21 4.40 -13.09
C THR A 233 -4.06 5.25 -14.04
N SER A 234 -3.46 5.80 -15.10
CA SER A 234 -4.17 6.60 -16.12
C SER A 234 -5.40 5.89 -16.69
N SER A 235 -5.29 4.59 -16.99
CA SER A 235 -6.42 3.75 -17.44
C SER A 235 -7.55 3.65 -16.42
N VAL A 236 -7.23 3.68 -15.11
CA VAL A 236 -8.23 3.74 -14.05
C VAL A 236 -8.90 5.11 -14.01
N ALA A 237 -8.13 6.18 -14.17
CA ALA A 237 -8.67 7.53 -14.21
C ALA A 237 -9.65 7.71 -15.39
N GLU A 238 -9.35 7.12 -16.54
CA GLU A 238 -10.24 7.04 -17.72
C GLU A 238 -11.51 6.25 -17.41
N ILE A 239 -11.41 5.04 -16.84
CA ILE A 239 -12.57 4.23 -16.43
C ILE A 239 -13.42 4.96 -15.38
N ILE A 240 -12.80 5.62 -14.40
CA ILE A 240 -13.51 6.42 -13.39
C ILE A 240 -14.19 7.63 -14.04
N THR A 241 -13.57 8.26 -15.03
CA THR A 241 -14.20 9.40 -15.73
C THR A 241 -15.36 8.97 -16.61
N ASP A 242 -15.26 7.83 -17.30
CA ASP A 242 -16.31 7.25 -18.13
C ASP A 242 -17.45 6.64 -17.30
N SER A 243 -17.13 5.94 -16.21
CA SER A 243 -18.13 5.43 -15.27
C SER A 243 -18.83 6.57 -14.54
N LYS A 244 -18.14 7.64 -14.13
CA LYS A 244 -18.80 8.85 -13.58
C LYS A 244 -19.81 9.43 -14.57
N THR A 245 -19.51 9.48 -15.87
CA THR A 245 -20.49 9.97 -16.85
C THR A 245 -21.74 9.09 -16.99
N ASN A 246 -21.66 7.81 -16.62
CA ASN A 246 -22.75 6.84 -16.70
C ASN A 246 -23.31 6.41 -15.33
N ASP A 247 -22.72 6.86 -14.22
CA ASP A 247 -23.15 6.54 -12.85
C ASP A 247 -24.39 7.36 -12.52
N VAL A 248 -25.50 6.66 -12.29
CA VAL A 248 -26.80 7.23 -11.91
C VAL A 248 -26.66 8.20 -10.73
N ARG A 249 -25.79 7.90 -9.75
CA ARG A 249 -25.57 8.74 -8.57
C ARG A 249 -24.82 10.02 -8.93
N TYR A 250 -23.87 9.96 -9.86
CA TYR A 250 -23.16 11.13 -10.34
C TYR A 250 -24.08 12.04 -11.18
N LEU A 251 -24.94 11.45 -12.00
CA LEU A 251 -25.97 12.16 -12.77
C LEU A 251 -27.00 12.83 -11.85
N GLU A 252 -27.45 12.14 -10.80
CA GLU A 252 -28.32 12.70 -9.75
C GLU A 252 -27.65 13.82 -8.97
N LEU A 253 -26.38 13.66 -8.60
CA LEU A 253 -25.60 14.69 -7.91
C LEU A 253 -25.43 15.94 -8.78
N LYS A 254 -25.10 15.78 -10.07
CA LYS A 254 -25.06 16.89 -11.04
C LYS A 254 -26.41 17.59 -11.16
N LYS A 255 -27.51 16.84 -11.15
CA LYS A 255 -28.86 17.40 -11.21
C LYS A 255 -29.17 18.22 -9.95
N LYS A 256 -28.87 17.70 -8.76
CA LYS A 256 -29.02 18.41 -7.48
C LYS A 256 -28.20 19.69 -7.40
N ILE A 257 -26.93 19.64 -7.81
CA ILE A 257 -26.05 20.83 -7.84
C ILE A 257 -26.63 21.90 -8.78
N LYS A 258 -27.17 21.49 -9.93
CA LYS A 258 -27.83 22.40 -10.87
C LYS A 258 -29.12 22.99 -10.30
N GLU A 259 -29.89 22.23 -9.53
CA GLU A 259 -31.08 22.73 -8.83
C GLU A 259 -30.70 23.73 -7.72
N MET A 260 -29.69 23.41 -6.90
CA MET A 260 -29.17 24.29 -5.85
C MET A 260 -28.58 25.60 -6.40
N SER A 261 -27.93 25.56 -7.57
CA SER A 261 -27.42 26.78 -8.24
C SER A 261 -28.53 27.75 -8.66
N LYS A 262 -29.77 27.27 -8.77
CA LYS A 262 -30.95 28.06 -9.16
C LYS A 262 -31.85 28.41 -7.96
N ASP A 263 -31.52 27.92 -6.77
CA ASP A 263 -32.26 28.23 -5.54
C ASP A 263 -32.05 29.70 -5.16
N LYS A 264 -33.01 30.32 -4.46
CA LYS A 264 -32.91 31.71 -3.98
C LYS A 264 -32.09 31.85 -2.70
N ASP A 265 -31.81 30.73 -2.00
CA ASP A 265 -30.97 30.71 -0.81
C ASP A 265 -29.48 30.90 -1.16
N PRO A 266 -28.83 31.99 -0.70
CA PRO A 266 -27.41 32.26 -0.97
C PRO A 266 -26.47 31.14 -0.51
N LYS A 267 -26.81 30.41 0.57
CA LYS A 267 -25.98 29.31 1.07
C LYS A 267 -25.95 28.14 0.09
N LYS A 268 -27.11 27.80 -0.48
CA LYS A 268 -27.21 26.72 -1.48
C LYS A 268 -26.50 27.07 -2.78
N GLN A 269 -26.53 28.33 -3.19
CA GLN A 269 -25.76 28.81 -4.35
C GLN A 269 -24.25 28.70 -4.13
N ILE A 270 -23.75 29.06 -2.94
CA ILE A 270 -22.33 28.93 -2.59
C ILE A 270 -21.90 27.46 -2.56
N ILE A 271 -22.70 26.58 -1.95
CA ILE A 271 -22.43 25.13 -1.92
C ILE A 271 -22.42 24.57 -3.35
N ALA A 272 -23.37 24.98 -4.20
CA ALA A 272 -23.41 24.57 -5.60
C ALA A 272 -22.18 25.04 -6.39
N GLN A 273 -21.68 26.25 -6.12
CA GLN A 273 -20.48 26.78 -6.75
C GLN A 273 -19.22 26.01 -6.34
N ILE A 274 -19.07 25.72 -5.03
CA ILE A 274 -17.95 24.91 -4.51
C ILE A 274 -18.00 23.51 -5.12
N ALA A 275 -19.17 22.86 -5.10
CA ALA A 275 -19.36 21.53 -5.66
C ALA A 275 -19.13 21.51 -7.18
N THR A 276 -19.51 22.56 -7.91
CA THR A 276 -19.26 22.69 -9.35
C THR A 276 -17.78 22.87 -9.66
N ASN A 277 -17.03 23.63 -8.85
CA ASN A 277 -15.59 23.80 -9.02
C ASN A 277 -14.83 22.50 -8.75
N LEU A 278 -15.23 21.76 -7.71
CA LEU A 278 -14.69 20.44 -7.39
C LEU A 278 -14.99 19.43 -8.51
N LEU A 279 -16.20 19.42 -9.06
CA LEU A 279 -16.56 18.57 -10.21
C LEU A 279 -15.97 19.05 -11.54
N GLY A 280 -15.57 20.33 -11.61
CA GLY A 280 -15.21 21.07 -12.81
C GLY A 280 -13.71 21.32 -12.99
N GLY A 281 -12.84 20.80 -12.12
CA GLY A 281 -11.37 20.83 -12.22
C GLY A 281 -10.78 20.09 -13.43
N ARG A 282 -11.44 20.16 -14.59
CA ARG A 282 -11.11 19.47 -15.84
C ARG A 282 -10.26 20.29 -16.81
N LYS A 283 -9.80 21.50 -16.46
CA LYS A 283 -8.98 22.29 -17.39
C LYS A 283 -7.82 23.01 -16.69
N ARG A 284 -6.62 22.42 -16.87
CA ARG A 284 -5.27 22.96 -16.63
C ARG A 284 -4.78 22.96 -15.17
N ARG A 285 -4.04 21.92 -14.78
CA ARG A 285 -2.59 21.97 -14.40
C ARG A 285 -2.12 20.60 -13.90
N GLU A 286 -0.81 20.41 -13.98
CA GLU A 286 -0.06 19.15 -13.86
C GLU A 286 -0.23 18.45 -12.50
N GLY A 287 -0.46 17.13 -12.54
CA GLY A 287 0.12 16.11 -11.65
C GLY A 287 -0.18 16.07 -10.15
N LYS A 288 -0.58 17.15 -9.48
CA LYS A 288 -0.61 17.21 -8.00
C LYS A 288 -2.00 17.35 -7.35
N GLU A 289 -3.05 17.68 -8.10
CA GLU A 289 -4.34 18.07 -7.50
C GLU A 289 -5.42 16.95 -7.46
N ASN A 290 -5.18 15.77 -8.04
CA ASN A 290 -6.17 14.68 -8.02
C ASN A 290 -6.38 14.03 -6.63
N ILE A 291 -5.47 14.26 -5.69
CA ILE A 291 -5.53 13.74 -4.32
C ILE A 291 -6.44 14.61 -3.42
N GLU A 292 -6.50 15.93 -3.66
CA GLU A 292 -7.38 16.83 -2.89
C GLU A 292 -8.86 16.58 -3.16
N LEU A 293 -9.20 16.15 -4.38
CA LEU A 293 -10.58 15.86 -4.80
C LEU A 293 -11.17 14.61 -4.12
N VAL A 294 -10.33 13.63 -3.78
CA VAL A 294 -10.74 12.45 -3.00
C VAL A 294 -10.98 12.84 -1.54
N ASN A 295 -10.11 13.68 -0.96
CA ASN A 295 -10.22 14.14 0.42
C ASN A 295 -11.49 14.98 0.66
N VAL A 296 -11.87 15.83 -0.29
CA VAL A 296 -13.09 16.66 -0.20
C VAL A 296 -14.38 15.84 -0.35
N LEU A 297 -14.36 14.75 -1.12
CA LEU A 297 -15.51 13.85 -1.29
C LEU A 297 -15.66 12.85 -0.14
N THR A 298 -14.64 12.70 0.71
CA THR A 298 -14.68 11.92 1.94
C THR A 298 -14.85 12.78 3.20
N ASP A 299 -14.92 14.11 3.05
CA ASP A 299 -15.14 15.03 4.16
C ASP A 299 -16.55 14.83 4.77
N PRO A 300 -16.64 14.43 6.06
CA PRO A 300 -17.92 14.13 6.70
C PRO A 300 -18.87 15.33 6.79
N GLU A 301 -18.36 16.56 6.89
CA GLU A 301 -19.18 17.78 7.03
C GLU A 301 -19.81 18.15 5.69
N ILE A 302 -19.05 18.04 4.59
CA ILE A 302 -19.54 18.29 3.22
C ILE A 302 -20.57 17.23 2.81
N LEU A 303 -20.35 15.96 3.19
CA LEU A 303 -21.30 14.88 2.94
C LEU A 303 -22.60 15.01 3.76
N GLN A 304 -22.55 15.63 4.94
CA GLN A 304 -23.74 15.91 5.77
C GLN A 304 -24.61 17.01 5.16
N GLU A 305 -23.99 18.07 4.65
CA GLU A 305 -24.71 19.22 4.09
C GLU A 305 -25.34 18.91 2.72
N VAL A 306 -24.74 18.01 1.93
CA VAL A 306 -25.28 17.53 0.64
C VAL A 306 -26.40 16.48 0.82
N ARG A 307 -26.49 15.84 1.99
CA ARG A 307 -27.51 14.84 2.32
C ARG A 307 -28.80 15.43 2.90
N ARG A 308 -28.76 16.64 3.46
CA ARG A 308 -29.95 17.40 3.87
C ARG A 308 -30.62 18.07 2.67
#